data_AF-A0A3C1VGR8-F1
#
_entry.id   AF-A0A3C1VGR8-F1
#
_cell.length_a   1.000
_cell.length_b   1.000
_cell.length_c   1.000
_cell.angle_alpha   90.00
_cell.angle_beta   90.00
_cell.angle_gamma   90.00
#
_symmetry.space_group_name_H-M   'P 1'
#
loop_
_entity.id
_entity.type
_entity.pdbx_description
1 polymer ?
#
loop_
_entity_poly.entity_id
_entity_poly.type
_entity_poly.pdbx_seq_one_letter_code
_entity_poly.pdbx_strand_id
1 'polypeptide(L)'
;PRDDKLTEVNSASTKAAFDAMVDAGIEYKSWLGSHGPHYRLGHQSVEDATIDAPIPVDQPFDVPDEAGIVDQMMQPLDDSLGAGPGNIINCQCDVLAAQKISEDEKSRTFKIFGVGEMKFSKKGFKP
;
A
#
# COMPACT_ATOMS: atom_id res chain seq x y z
N PRO A 1 -3.38 -2.13 28.53
CA PRO A 1 -3.99 -3.13 27.60
C PRO A 1 -4.49 -2.41 26.34
N ARG A 2 -3.83 -2.63 25.20
CA ARG A 2 -4.35 -2.11 23.92
C ARG A 2 -5.36 -3.14 23.40
N ASP A 3 -6.57 -2.68 23.10
CA ASP A 3 -7.69 -3.51 22.64
C ASP A 3 -7.34 -4.16 21.29
N ASP A 4 -7.30 -5.49 21.27
CA ASP A 4 -7.25 -6.38 20.11
C ASP A 4 -8.32 -6.04 19.05
N LYS A 5 -9.48 -5.56 19.49
CA LYS A 5 -10.60 -5.12 18.63
C LYS A 5 -10.23 -4.09 17.57
N LEU A 6 -9.23 -3.24 17.84
CA LEU A 6 -8.82 -2.22 16.87
C LEU A 6 -8.12 -2.85 15.66
N THR A 7 -7.37 -3.96 15.84
CA THR A 7 -6.70 -4.64 14.73
C THR A 7 -7.72 -5.35 13.84
N GLU A 8 -8.71 -6.04 14.42
CA GLU A 8 -9.76 -6.73 13.66
C GLU A 8 -10.63 -5.76 12.86
N VAL A 9 -11.08 -4.66 13.48
CA VAL A 9 -11.92 -3.65 12.81
C VAL A 9 -11.15 -2.94 11.70
N ASN A 10 -9.88 -2.58 11.92
CA ASN A 10 -9.05 -1.97 10.89
C ASN A 10 -8.81 -2.95 9.73
N SER A 11 -8.48 -4.20 10.02
CA SER A 11 -8.26 -5.23 8.99
C SER A 11 -9.51 -5.42 8.12
N ALA A 12 -10.69 -5.52 8.74
CA ALA A 12 -11.95 -5.61 8.02
C ALA A 12 -12.23 -4.37 7.14
N SER A 13 -11.96 -3.17 7.66
CA SER A 13 -12.13 -1.91 6.92
C SER A 13 -11.20 -1.82 5.71
N THR A 14 -9.91 -2.12 5.89
CA THR A 14 -8.92 -2.09 4.80
C THR A 14 -9.22 -3.17 3.75
N LYS A 15 -9.63 -4.36 4.18
CA LYS A 15 -10.06 -5.43 3.26
C LYS A 15 -11.26 -5.01 2.43
N ALA A 16 -12.27 -4.40 3.04
CA ALA A 16 -13.46 -3.92 2.32
C ALA A 16 -13.12 -2.80 1.32
N ALA A 17 -12.20 -1.89 1.69
CA ALA A 17 -11.71 -0.86 0.78
C ALA A 17 -10.97 -1.48 -0.41
N PHE A 18 -10.09 -2.45 -0.18
CA PHE A 18 -9.37 -3.15 -1.24
C PHE A 18 -10.32 -3.92 -2.17
N ASP A 19 -11.29 -4.66 -1.62
CA ASP A 19 -12.27 -5.39 -2.42
C ASP A 19 -13.10 -4.45 -3.30
N ALA A 20 -13.50 -3.29 -2.76
CA ALA A 20 -14.20 -2.27 -3.53
C ALA A 20 -13.35 -1.69 -4.67
N MET A 21 -12.03 -1.57 -4.49
CA MET A 21 -11.12 -1.17 -5.58
C MET A 21 -11.10 -2.20 -6.70
N VAL A 22 -10.99 -3.48 -6.34
CA VAL A 22 -10.99 -4.59 -7.30
C VAL A 22 -12.31 -4.63 -8.06
N ASP A 23 -13.45 -4.57 -7.36
CA ASP A 23 -14.78 -4.59 -7.94
C ASP A 23 -15.04 -3.39 -8.88
N ALA A 24 -14.44 -2.23 -8.58
CA ALA A 24 -14.51 -1.04 -9.42
C ALA A 24 -13.57 -1.07 -10.64
N GLY A 25 -12.75 -2.11 -10.80
CA GLY A 25 -11.79 -2.23 -11.90
C GLY A 25 -10.60 -1.28 -11.77
N ILE A 26 -10.23 -0.89 -10.56
CA ILE A 26 -9.01 -0.12 -10.31
C ILE A 26 -7.79 -0.96 -10.70
N GLU A 27 -6.92 -0.41 -11.55
CA GLU A 27 -5.77 -1.15 -12.10
C GLU A 27 -4.52 -1.06 -11.22
N TYR A 28 -4.40 -0.01 -10.40
CA TYR A 28 -3.20 0.27 -9.61
C TYR A 28 -3.54 0.70 -8.19
N LYS A 29 -2.63 0.37 -7.27
CA LYS A 29 -2.74 0.71 -5.85
C LYS A 29 -1.42 1.27 -5.30
N SER A 30 -1.53 2.10 -4.27
CA SER A 30 -0.41 2.64 -3.50
C SER A 30 -0.64 2.41 -2.01
N TRP A 31 0.45 2.27 -1.26
CA TRP A 31 0.40 2.27 0.19
C TRP A 31 0.33 3.70 0.73
N LEU A 32 -0.42 3.91 1.80
CA LEU A 32 -0.48 5.17 2.55
C LEU A 32 -0.23 4.88 4.03
N GLY A 33 0.88 5.39 4.56
CA GLY A 33 1.16 5.38 5.99
C GLY A 33 0.21 6.31 6.74
N SER A 34 0.01 6.06 8.04
CA SER A 34 -0.81 6.96 8.88
C SER A 34 -0.09 8.26 9.27
N HIS A 35 1.23 8.32 9.07
CA HIS A 35 2.11 9.40 9.55
C HIS A 35 1.96 9.70 11.06
N GLY A 36 1.42 8.75 11.83
CA GLY A 36 1.24 8.86 13.27
C GLY A 36 2.55 8.69 14.04
N PRO A 37 2.58 8.90 15.36
CA PRO A 37 3.81 8.84 16.16
C PRO A 37 4.44 7.44 16.27
N HIS A 38 3.77 6.41 15.74
CA HIS A 38 4.17 5.00 15.82
C HIS A 38 4.20 4.33 14.45
N TYR A 39 4.64 5.07 13.42
CA TYR A 39 4.87 4.47 12.10
C TYR A 39 6.06 3.51 12.13
N ARG A 40 5.98 2.45 11.32
CA ARG A 40 7.08 1.50 11.12
C ARG A 40 7.91 1.93 9.93
N LEU A 41 9.23 1.88 10.05
CA LEU A 41 10.14 2.28 8.97
C LEU A 41 9.93 1.45 7.70
N GLY A 42 9.68 0.15 7.84
CA GLY A 42 9.36 -0.71 6.70
C GLY A 42 8.11 -0.24 5.97
N HIS A 43 7.04 0.07 6.70
CA HIS A 43 5.78 0.55 6.12
C HIS A 43 5.94 1.92 5.44
N GLN A 44 6.72 2.83 6.03
CA GLN A 44 7.04 4.11 5.39
C GLN A 44 7.81 3.90 4.08
N SER A 45 8.74 2.96 4.06
CA SER A 45 9.50 2.68 2.83
C SER A 45 8.62 2.15 1.69
N VAL A 46 7.55 1.41 2.02
CA VAL A 46 6.56 0.96 1.02
C VAL A 46 5.72 2.13 0.53
N GLU A 47 5.29 3.03 1.42
CA GLU A 47 4.63 4.27 1.01
C GLU A 47 5.51 5.08 0.07
N ASP A 48 6.74 5.40 0.48
CA ASP A 48 7.67 6.20 -0.32
C ASP A 48 7.95 5.57 -1.69
N ALA A 49 8.00 4.23 -1.75
CA ALA A 49 8.22 3.50 -3.00
C ALA A 49 6.98 3.49 -3.92
N THR A 50 5.77 3.50 -3.36
CA THR A 50 4.53 3.26 -4.12
C THR A 50 3.69 4.51 -4.34
N ILE A 51 3.86 5.54 -3.52
CA ILE A 51 3.21 6.84 -3.71
C ILE A 51 3.64 7.47 -5.03
N ASP A 52 4.91 7.26 -5.38
CA ASP A 52 5.50 7.71 -6.64
C ASP A 52 5.54 6.64 -7.74
N ALA A 53 5.15 5.40 -7.43
CA ALA A 53 5.10 4.35 -8.44
C ALA A 53 4.06 3.30 -8.01
N PRO A 54 2.77 3.60 -8.18
CA PRO A 54 1.72 2.66 -7.81
C PRO A 54 1.94 1.31 -8.49
N ILE A 55 1.74 0.24 -7.73
CA ILE A 55 1.88 -1.13 -8.21
C ILE A 55 0.55 -1.61 -8.81
N PRO A 56 0.54 -2.60 -9.71
CA PRO A 56 -0.71 -3.19 -10.17
C PRO A 56 -1.54 -3.72 -8.99
N VAL A 57 -2.86 -3.61 -9.07
CA VAL A 57 -3.78 -3.94 -7.96
C VAL A 57 -3.65 -5.41 -7.50
N ASP A 58 -3.27 -6.29 -8.41
CA ASP A 58 -3.12 -7.73 -8.22
C ASP A 58 -1.73 -8.15 -7.75
N GLN A 59 -0.77 -7.22 -7.67
CA GLN A 59 0.56 -7.48 -7.13
C GLN A 59 0.60 -7.23 -5.61
N PRO A 60 1.31 -8.06 -4.84
CA PRO A 60 1.54 -7.80 -3.42
C PRO A 60 2.53 -6.64 -3.20
N PHE A 61 2.48 -6.05 -2.01
CA PHE A 61 3.51 -5.18 -1.48
C PHE A 61 4.58 -6.02 -0.75
N ASP A 62 5.84 -5.64 -0.93
CA ASP A 62 6.98 -6.15 -0.15
C ASP A 62 7.13 -5.28 1.11
N VAL A 63 6.79 -5.82 2.29
CA VAL A 63 6.76 -5.06 3.54
C VAL A 63 7.82 -5.59 4.52
N PRO A 64 8.94 -4.89 4.73
CA PRO A 64 9.94 -5.27 5.72
C PRO A 64 9.41 -5.05 7.15
N ASP A 65 9.63 -6.03 8.03
CA ASP A 65 9.45 -5.86 9.47
C ASP A 65 10.72 -5.28 10.15
N GLU A 66 10.66 -5.08 11.47
CA GLU A 66 11.80 -4.56 12.25
C GLU A 66 12.99 -5.53 12.35
N ALA A 67 12.76 -6.83 12.09
CA ALA A 67 13.79 -7.86 12.06
C ALA A 67 14.42 -8.02 10.66
N GLY A 68 13.94 -7.29 9.66
CA GLY A 68 14.38 -7.37 8.26
C GLY A 68 13.77 -8.53 7.48
N ILE A 69 12.74 -9.19 8.02
CA ILE A 69 11.94 -10.19 7.29
C ILE A 69 10.98 -9.42 6.39
N VAL A 70 10.89 -9.82 5.12
CA VAL A 70 9.99 -9.18 4.14
C VAL A 70 8.74 -10.04 4.00
N ASP A 71 7.61 -9.50 4.45
CA ASP A 71 6.30 -10.10 4.23
C ASP A 71 5.68 -9.61 2.93
N GLN A 72 4.87 -10.47 2.31
CA GLN A 72 4.02 -10.12 1.19
C GLN A 72 2.63 -9.78 1.69
N MET A 73 2.06 -8.65 1.29
CA MET A 73 0.73 -8.21 1.72
C MET A 73 -0.04 -7.62 0.54
N MET A 74 -1.31 -8.01 0.35
CA MET A 74 -2.14 -7.41 -0.71
C MET A 74 -2.64 -6.01 -0.34
N GLN A 75 -2.81 -5.76 0.95
CA GLN A 75 -3.23 -4.49 1.53
C GLN A 75 -2.72 -4.39 2.98
N PRO A 76 -2.76 -3.22 3.62
CA PRO A 76 -2.44 -3.11 5.04
C PRO A 76 -3.27 -4.07 5.91
N LEU A 77 -2.64 -4.60 6.96
CA LEU A 77 -3.21 -5.61 7.87
C LEU A 77 -3.67 -6.92 7.19
N ASP A 78 -3.21 -7.21 5.97
CA ASP A 78 -3.47 -8.47 5.26
C ASP A 78 -2.53 -9.60 5.71
N ASP A 79 -3.10 -10.77 6.01
CA ASP A 79 -2.37 -12.00 6.30
C ASP A 79 -2.56 -13.10 5.25
N SER A 80 -3.29 -12.80 4.16
CA SER A 80 -3.68 -13.80 3.14
C SER A 80 -2.50 -14.48 2.45
N LEU A 81 -1.32 -13.84 2.45
CA LEU A 81 -0.07 -14.35 1.90
C LEU A 81 0.93 -14.82 2.98
N GLY A 82 0.49 -14.94 4.23
CA GLY A 82 1.29 -15.46 5.34
C GLY A 82 2.13 -14.41 6.08
N ALA A 83 1.76 -13.13 5.99
CA ALA A 83 2.45 -12.06 6.71
C ALA A 83 2.44 -12.29 8.23
N GLY A 84 3.53 -11.89 8.89
CA GLY A 84 3.69 -12.05 10.33
C GLY A 84 3.00 -10.96 11.14
N PRO A 85 2.78 -11.19 12.45
CA PRO A 85 2.21 -10.18 13.33
C PRO A 85 3.05 -8.90 13.41
N GLY A 86 4.36 -8.96 13.12
CA GLY A 86 5.23 -7.79 13.05
C GLY A 86 4.76 -6.72 12.05
N ASN A 87 4.13 -7.15 10.95
CA ASN A 87 3.60 -6.25 9.92
C ASN A 87 2.08 -6.02 10.03
N ILE A 88 1.32 -6.99 10.53
CA ILE A 88 -0.14 -6.91 10.56
C ILE A 88 -0.66 -6.07 11.75
N ILE A 89 -0.16 -6.33 12.96
CA ILE A 89 -0.84 -5.85 14.16
C ILE A 89 -0.76 -4.32 14.28
N ASN A 90 -1.85 -3.67 14.71
CA ASN A 90 -1.88 -2.24 15.05
C ASN A 90 -1.35 -1.26 13.98
N CYS A 91 -1.27 -1.65 12.69
CA CYS A 91 -1.03 -0.67 11.62
C CYS A 91 -2.28 0.19 11.44
N GLN A 92 -2.05 1.46 11.11
CA GLN A 92 -3.09 2.47 10.84
C GLN A 92 -3.03 2.93 9.37
N CYS A 93 -2.36 2.13 8.55
CA CYS A 93 -2.04 2.41 7.17
C CYS A 93 -3.23 1.99 6.29
N ASP A 94 -3.35 2.60 5.12
CA ASP A 94 -4.43 2.34 4.17
C ASP A 94 -3.89 2.17 2.74
N VAL A 95 -4.76 1.77 1.83
CA VAL A 95 -4.48 1.66 0.41
C VAL A 95 -5.16 2.78 -0.35
N LEU A 96 -4.46 3.36 -1.32
CA LEU A 96 -5.00 4.38 -2.23
C LEU A 96 -5.18 3.79 -3.63
N ALA A 97 -6.36 4.02 -4.20
CA ALA A 97 -6.65 3.71 -5.59
C ALA A 97 -5.90 4.67 -6.52
N ALA A 98 -5.35 4.14 -7.61
CA ALA A 98 -4.69 4.92 -8.64
C ALA A 98 -5.15 4.50 -10.04
N GLN A 99 -5.25 5.50 -10.93
CA GLN A 99 -5.55 5.29 -12.35
C GLN A 99 -4.38 5.78 -13.20
N LYS A 100 -3.90 4.96 -14.13
CA LYS A 100 -2.90 5.40 -15.11
C LYS A 100 -3.55 6.31 -16.14
N ILE A 101 -3.01 7.52 -16.27
CA ILE A 101 -3.53 8.55 -17.18
C ILE A 101 -2.77 8.55 -18.51
N SER A 102 -1.45 8.41 -18.46
CA SER A 102 -0.61 8.37 -19.66
C SER A 102 0.71 7.68 -19.42
N GLU A 103 1.34 7.24 -20.51
CA GLU A 103 2.69 6.71 -20.52
C GLU A 103 3.39 7.13 -21.82
N ASP A 104 4.59 7.68 -21.70
CA ASP A 104 5.48 7.97 -22.82
C ASP A 104 6.85 7.32 -22.60
N GLU A 105 7.81 7.51 -23.52
CA GLU A 105 9.14 6.91 -23.40
C GLU A 105 9.91 7.32 -22.13
N LYS A 106 9.56 8.47 -21.52
CA LYS A 106 10.30 9.08 -20.42
C LYS A 106 9.57 9.00 -19.09
N SER A 107 8.25 8.83 -19.09
CA SER A 107 7.43 8.99 -17.91
C SER A 107 6.12 8.21 -17.93
N ARG A 108 5.56 8.03 -16.73
CA ARG A 108 4.19 7.52 -16.49
C ARG A 108 3.46 8.54 -15.63
N THR A 109 2.20 8.80 -15.93
CA THR A 109 1.35 9.68 -15.12
C THR A 109 0.20 8.88 -14.55
N PHE A 110 -0.03 9.02 -13.25
CA PHE A 110 -1.13 8.41 -12.53
C PHE A 110 -1.96 9.47 -11.85
N LYS A 111 -3.27 9.26 -11.78
CA LYS A 111 -4.17 9.98 -10.89
C LYS A 111 -4.34 9.12 -9.65
N ILE A 112 -3.80 9.57 -8.53
CA ILE A 112 -4.03 8.95 -7.23
C ILE A 112 -5.25 9.64 -6.62
N PHE A 113 -6.33 8.89 -6.41
CA PHE A 113 -7.58 9.45 -5.92
C PHE A 113 -7.39 10.00 -4.50
N GLY A 114 -7.71 11.28 -4.30
CA GLY A 114 -7.51 12.00 -3.03
C GLY A 114 -6.18 12.77 -2.92
N VAL A 115 -5.20 12.51 -3.80
CA VAL A 115 -3.90 13.21 -3.82
C VAL A 115 -3.78 14.12 -5.05
N GLY A 116 -4.14 13.62 -6.24
CA GLY A 116 -4.06 14.38 -7.50
C GLY A 116 -3.37 13.61 -8.64
N GLU A 117 -2.95 14.34 -9.67
CA GLU A 117 -2.12 13.77 -10.75
C GLU A 117 -0.64 13.81 -10.37
N MET A 118 0.01 12.66 -10.50
CA MET A 118 1.41 12.44 -10.17
C MET A 118 2.14 11.91 -11.41
N LYS A 119 3.29 12.52 -11.73
CA LYS A 119 4.09 12.19 -12.92
C LYS A 119 5.45 11.65 -12.51
N PHE A 120 5.77 10.45 -12.98
CA PHE A 120 6.96 9.71 -12.58
C PHE A 120 7.91 9.49 -13.73
N SER A 121 9.20 9.67 -13.46
CA SER A 121 10.28 9.41 -14.41
C SER A 121 10.53 7.91 -14.53
N LYS A 122 10.70 7.41 -15.77
CA LYS A 122 11.15 6.03 -16.00
C LYS A 122 12.63 5.79 -15.68
N LYS A 123 13.43 6.86 -15.53
CA LYS A 123 14.81 6.75 -15.05
C LYS A 123 14.81 6.52 -13.54
N GLY A 124 15.09 5.29 -13.10
CA GLY A 124 15.23 4.91 -11.68
C GLY A 124 14.33 3.75 -11.25
N PHE A 125 13.34 3.38 -12.07
CA PHE A 125 12.48 2.23 -11.81
C PHE A 125 13.27 0.92 -11.97
N LYS A 126 13.49 0.20 -10.86
CA LYS A 126 13.82 -1.22 -10.91
C LYS A 126 12.52 -2.00 -10.68
N PRO A 127 12.14 -2.90 -11.61
CA PRO A 127 11.00 -3.79 -11.38
C PRO A 127 11.24 -4.71 -10.19
#